data_AF-A0A6A5A5R2-F1
#
_entry.id   AF-A0A6A5A5R2-F1
#
_cell.length_a   1.000
_cell.length_b   1.000
_cell.length_c   1.000
_cell.angle_alpha   90.00
_cell.angle_beta   90.00
_cell.angle_gamma   90.00
#
_symmetry.space_group_name_H-M   'P 1'
#
loop_
_entity.id
_entity.type
_entity.pdbx_description
1 polymer ?
#
loop_
_entity_poly.entity_id
_entity_poly.type
_entity_poly.pdbx_seq_one_letter_code
_entity_poly.pdbx_strand_id
1 'polypeptide(L)'
;MSSPYVIPHRAIFSEADLRQFLRSNAYEMILRFVKHLNESVKGKKLTDDIPVSKNVESVLAVLATLNTWIDEIPPIAQPMRFGNKAFRTWYDRLVDESPRIHEAMLDPPELKEAAIELCPYLIDSFGNRVRIDYGTGHETSFIIWLCGLHKIGFLRQADFPAIVLKIFHAYLVLMRRLQKVYMLEPAGSHGVWGLDDYQCLPFYFGSSQLVGQTNLAPSCVHDDGTLQLHHGEYLYLDAVK
;
A
#
# COMPACT_ATOMS: atom_id res chain seq x y z
N MET A 1 23.85 -20.76 12.75
CA MET A 1 23.99 -20.17 11.41
C MET A 1 23.34 -18.80 11.47
N SER A 2 23.93 -17.75 10.90
CA SER A 2 23.28 -16.43 10.84
C SER A 2 22.00 -16.52 10.02
N SER A 3 20.92 -15.87 10.46
CA SER A 3 19.68 -15.77 9.68
C SER A 3 19.97 -15.27 8.27
N PRO A 4 19.32 -15.79 7.21
CA PRO A 4 19.48 -15.28 5.85
C PRO A 4 18.84 -13.90 5.66
N TYR A 5 18.06 -13.42 6.64
CA TYR A 5 17.37 -12.13 6.61
C TYR A 5 18.17 -11.06 7.34
N VAL A 6 18.08 -9.82 6.85
CA VAL A 6 18.76 -8.67 7.43
C VAL A 6 17.80 -7.50 7.60
N ILE A 7 18.09 -6.65 8.58
CA ILE A 7 17.33 -5.41 8.74
C ILE A 7 17.69 -4.48 7.56
N PRO A 8 16.72 -4.06 6.73
CA PRO A 8 16.96 -3.13 5.64
C PRO A 8 17.46 -1.78 6.19
N HIS A 9 18.39 -1.17 5.47
CA HIS A 9 18.93 0.14 5.79
C HIS A 9 18.84 1.04 4.55
N ARG A 10 18.81 2.36 4.79
CA ARG A 10 18.81 3.34 3.71
C ARG A 10 20.10 3.18 2.89
N ALA A 11 19.95 3.04 1.58
CA ALA A 11 21.07 2.83 0.65
C ALA A 11 21.15 3.90 -0.46
N ILE A 12 20.13 4.75 -0.61
CA ILE A 12 20.08 5.80 -1.63
C ILE A 12 20.23 7.17 -0.94
N PHE A 13 21.39 7.80 -1.12
CA PHE A 13 21.74 9.11 -0.55
C PHE A 13 22.09 10.15 -1.62
N SER A 14 22.45 9.70 -2.82
CA SER A 14 22.88 10.53 -3.93
C SER A 14 22.28 10.06 -5.26
N GLU A 15 22.42 10.88 -6.29
CA GLU A 15 22.01 10.51 -7.66
C GLU A 15 22.81 9.30 -8.19
N ALA A 16 24.07 9.16 -7.77
CA ALA A 16 24.89 8.01 -8.14
C ALA A 16 24.33 6.70 -7.55
N ASP A 17 23.92 6.72 -6.28
CA ASP A 17 23.27 5.57 -5.64
C ASP A 17 21.95 5.23 -6.32
N LEU A 18 21.17 6.23 -6.72
CA LEU A 18 19.94 6.03 -7.48
C LEU A 18 20.22 5.33 -8.83
N ARG A 19 21.24 5.78 -9.57
CA ARG A 19 21.64 5.12 -10.83
C ARG A 19 22.10 3.68 -10.60
N GLN A 20 22.74 3.38 -9.47
CA GLN A 20 23.09 2.01 -9.10
C GLN A 20 21.85 1.17 -8.77
N PHE A 21 20.92 1.72 -7.99
CA PHE A 21 19.65 1.07 -7.67
C PHE A 21 18.85 0.71 -8.92
N LEU A 22 18.73 1.62 -9.89
CA LEU A 22 18.02 1.39 -11.16
C LEU A 22 18.60 0.25 -12.01
N ARG A 23 19.84 -0.17 -11.74
CA ARG A 23 20.51 -1.30 -12.40
C ARG A 23 20.56 -2.56 -11.51
N SER A 24 19.98 -2.51 -10.33
CA SER A 24 20.03 -3.60 -9.35
C SER A 24 18.94 -4.64 -9.59
N ASN A 25 19.21 -5.88 -9.16
CA ASN A 25 18.22 -6.95 -9.15
C ASN A 25 16.98 -6.60 -8.30
N ALA A 26 17.15 -5.79 -7.25
CA ALA A 26 16.04 -5.35 -6.39
C ALA A 26 15.05 -4.47 -7.17
N TYR A 27 15.55 -3.48 -7.92
CA TYR A 27 14.71 -2.66 -8.78
C TYR A 27 13.99 -3.49 -9.84
N GLU A 28 14.71 -4.37 -10.53
CA GLU A 28 14.11 -5.25 -11.54
C GLU A 28 13.01 -6.13 -10.96
N MET A 29 13.25 -6.72 -9.78
CA MET A 29 12.28 -7.55 -9.08
C MET A 29 11.01 -6.77 -8.72
N ILE A 30 11.14 -5.58 -8.14
CA ILE A 30 10.00 -4.72 -7.77
C ILE A 30 9.21 -4.32 -9.03
N LEU A 31 9.91 -3.89 -10.09
CA LEU A 31 9.26 -3.48 -11.34
C LEU A 31 8.51 -4.64 -12.00
N ARG A 32 9.10 -5.84 -12.03
CA ARG A 32 8.43 -7.04 -12.57
C ARG A 32 7.21 -7.41 -11.74
N PHE A 33 7.31 -7.33 -10.41
CA PHE A 33 6.20 -7.62 -9.51
C PHE A 33 5.01 -6.67 -9.78
N VAL A 34 5.25 -5.36 -9.81
CA VAL A 34 4.24 -4.34 -10.11
C VAL A 34 3.59 -4.57 -11.49
N LYS A 35 4.39 -4.91 -12.52
CA LYS A 35 3.86 -5.21 -13.87
C LYS A 35 2.97 -6.46 -13.88
N HIS A 36 3.34 -7.52 -13.18
CA HIS A 36 2.51 -8.72 -13.09
C HIS A 36 1.22 -8.46 -12.32
N LEU A 37 1.27 -7.68 -11.23
CA LEU A 37 0.05 -7.24 -10.54
C LEU A 37 -0.87 -6.48 -11.49
N ASN A 38 -0.33 -5.53 -12.26
CA ASN A 38 -1.10 -4.74 -13.22
C ASN A 38 -1.75 -5.58 -14.32
N GLU A 39 -1.03 -6.51 -14.92
CA GLU A 39 -1.61 -7.40 -15.94
C GLU A 39 -2.68 -8.32 -15.33
N SER A 40 -2.50 -8.74 -14.07
CA SER A 40 -3.43 -9.65 -13.40
C SER A 40 -4.84 -9.07 -13.20
N VAL A 41 -5.00 -7.74 -13.19
CA VAL A 41 -6.29 -7.04 -12.99
C VAL A 41 -6.88 -6.45 -14.26
N LYS A 42 -6.26 -6.72 -15.42
CA LYS A 42 -6.72 -6.20 -16.69
C LYS A 42 -8.17 -6.59 -16.97
N GLY A 43 -9.03 -5.59 -17.17
CA GLY A 43 -10.46 -5.79 -17.44
C GLY A 43 -11.30 -6.33 -16.27
N LYS A 44 -10.78 -6.32 -15.03
CA LYS A 44 -11.47 -6.86 -13.84
C LYS A 44 -11.91 -5.75 -12.88
N LYS A 45 -13.09 -5.90 -12.28
CA LYS A 45 -13.66 -4.96 -11.31
C LYS A 45 -13.31 -5.35 -9.87
N LEU A 46 -13.43 -4.40 -8.94
CA LEU A 46 -13.34 -4.65 -7.50
C LEU A 46 -14.45 -5.61 -7.01
N THR A 47 -15.60 -5.54 -7.67
CA THR A 47 -16.81 -6.32 -7.38
C THR A 47 -16.81 -7.72 -8.00
N ASP A 48 -15.83 -8.04 -8.85
CA ASP A 48 -15.71 -9.39 -9.41
C ASP A 48 -15.42 -10.41 -8.30
N ASP A 49 -15.95 -11.62 -8.50
CA ASP A 49 -15.63 -12.77 -7.67
C ASP A 49 -14.23 -13.27 -8.03
N ILE A 50 -13.29 -13.05 -7.13
CA ILE A 50 -11.88 -13.37 -7.30
C ILE A 50 -11.49 -14.35 -6.20
N PRO A 51 -10.80 -15.46 -6.52
CA PRO A 51 -10.33 -16.39 -5.51
C PRO A 51 -9.50 -15.69 -4.44
N VAL A 52 -9.87 -15.90 -3.17
CA VAL A 52 -9.16 -15.38 -2.01
C VAL A 52 -8.55 -16.56 -1.25
N SER A 53 -7.23 -16.62 -1.17
CA SER A 53 -6.56 -17.64 -0.36
C SER A 53 -6.53 -17.26 1.13
N LYS A 54 -6.28 -18.24 2.00
CA LYS A 54 -6.11 -18.00 3.44
C LYS A 54 -5.02 -16.96 3.75
N ASN A 55 -3.97 -16.90 2.93
CA ASN A 55 -2.87 -15.97 3.12
C ASN A 55 -3.29 -14.54 2.73
N VAL A 56 -4.14 -14.40 1.69
CA VAL A 56 -4.79 -13.12 1.38
C VAL A 56 -5.74 -12.69 2.49
N GLU A 57 -6.57 -13.60 3.01
CA GLU A 57 -7.45 -13.33 4.16
C GLU A 57 -6.66 -12.88 5.39
N SER A 58 -5.50 -13.50 5.64
CA SER A 58 -4.62 -13.13 6.75
C SER A 58 -4.10 -11.69 6.61
N VAL A 59 -3.64 -11.28 5.42
CA VAL A 59 -3.23 -9.89 5.17
C VAL A 59 -4.40 -8.92 5.31
N LEU A 60 -5.60 -9.29 4.83
CA LEU A 60 -6.81 -8.47 5.00
C LEU A 60 -7.18 -8.31 6.48
N ALA A 61 -7.03 -9.36 7.28
CA ALA A 61 -7.26 -9.30 8.73
C ALA A 61 -6.28 -8.35 9.42
N VAL A 62 -5.00 -8.36 9.03
CA VAL A 62 -4.00 -7.39 9.52
C VAL A 62 -4.46 -5.97 9.20
N LEU A 63 -4.81 -5.67 7.95
CA LEU A 63 -5.27 -4.33 7.56
C LEU A 63 -6.54 -3.93 8.32
N ALA A 64 -7.46 -4.86 8.55
CA ALA A 64 -8.66 -4.61 9.35
C ALA A 64 -8.31 -4.27 10.81
N THR A 65 -7.38 -4.97 11.44
CA THR A 65 -6.88 -4.64 12.79
C THR A 65 -6.23 -3.25 12.83
N LEU A 66 -5.36 -2.93 11.87
CA LEU A 66 -4.75 -1.60 11.79
C LEU A 66 -5.80 -0.49 11.63
N ASN A 67 -6.91 -0.81 10.95
CA ASN A 67 -8.04 0.08 10.77
C ASN A 67 -8.84 0.32 12.05
N THR A 68 -8.99 -0.67 12.92
CA THR A 68 -9.70 -0.48 14.22
C THR A 68 -8.90 0.40 15.17
N TRP A 69 -7.57 0.36 15.10
CA TRP A 69 -6.73 1.22 15.93
C TRP A 69 -6.96 2.71 15.70
N ILE A 70 -7.47 3.11 14.52
CA ILE A 70 -7.84 4.50 14.25
C ILE A 70 -8.98 4.95 15.18
N ASP A 71 -9.96 4.05 15.40
CA ASP A 71 -11.10 4.31 16.29
C ASP A 71 -10.68 4.29 17.77
N GLU A 72 -9.72 3.43 18.11
CA GLU A 72 -9.16 3.33 19.47
C GLU A 72 -8.22 4.49 19.83
N ILE A 73 -7.67 5.19 18.83
CA ILE A 73 -6.72 6.29 19.00
C ILE A 73 -7.31 7.54 18.33
N PRO A 74 -8.32 8.18 18.94
CA PRO A 74 -8.97 9.34 18.34
C PRO A 74 -8.01 10.54 18.25
N PRO A 75 -8.25 11.46 17.29
CA PRO A 75 -7.46 12.68 17.17
C PRO A 75 -7.54 13.52 18.43
N ILE A 76 -6.41 14.10 18.84
CA ILE A 76 -6.34 14.97 20.02
C ILE A 76 -6.67 16.42 19.65
N ALA A 77 -7.17 17.18 20.62
CA ALA A 77 -7.36 18.62 20.47
C ALA A 77 -6.00 19.33 20.29
N GLN A 78 -5.81 19.97 19.14
CA GLN A 78 -4.60 20.71 18.79
C GLN A 78 -4.90 21.79 17.74
N PRO A 79 -3.99 22.74 17.49
CA PRO A 79 -4.15 23.68 16.39
C PRO A 79 -4.28 22.94 15.05
N MET A 80 -5.33 23.23 14.28
CA MET A 80 -5.72 22.50 13.06
C MET A 80 -4.73 22.56 11.89
N ARG A 81 -3.73 23.44 11.93
CA ARG A 81 -2.87 23.72 10.76
C ARG A 81 -1.81 22.65 10.44
N PHE A 82 -1.69 21.62 11.26
CA PHE A 82 -0.66 20.58 11.13
C PHE A 82 -1.26 19.20 11.38
N GLY A 83 -0.58 18.16 10.90
CA GLY A 83 -0.92 16.77 11.19
C GLY A 83 -1.16 16.49 12.68
N ASN A 84 -2.18 15.69 12.96
CA ASN A 84 -2.61 15.34 14.31
C ASN A 84 -1.60 14.43 15.00
N LYS A 85 -1.11 14.86 16.18
CA LYS A 85 -0.09 14.13 16.92
C LYS A 85 -0.55 12.75 17.42
N ALA A 86 -1.86 12.48 17.47
CA ALA A 86 -2.39 11.15 17.76
C ALA A 86 -1.88 10.08 16.76
N PHE A 87 -1.53 10.48 15.53
CA PHE A 87 -0.88 9.59 14.57
C PHE A 87 0.41 8.96 15.11
N ARG A 88 1.17 9.68 15.95
CA ARG A 88 2.40 9.15 16.56
C ARG A 88 2.10 7.97 17.46
N THR A 89 1.00 8.04 18.22
CA THR A 89 0.53 6.94 19.07
C THR A 89 0.10 5.73 18.23
N TRP A 90 -0.63 5.98 17.13
CA TRP A 90 -1.01 4.92 16.19
C TRP A 90 0.22 4.26 15.55
N TYR A 91 1.20 5.07 15.12
CA TYR A 91 2.44 4.61 14.52
C TYR A 91 3.32 3.85 15.52
N ASP A 92 3.43 4.33 16.76
CA ASP A 92 4.19 3.63 17.81
C ASP A 92 3.61 2.25 18.10
N ARG A 93 2.27 2.14 18.16
CA ARG A 93 1.61 0.84 18.29
C ARG A 93 1.91 -0.07 17.10
N LEU A 94 1.91 0.45 15.88
CA LEU A 94 2.30 -0.32 14.70
C LEU A 94 3.74 -0.83 14.79
N VAL A 95 4.68 -0.01 15.25
CA VAL A 95 6.08 -0.42 15.45
C VAL A 95 6.16 -1.56 16.47
N ASP A 96 5.47 -1.42 17.60
CA ASP A 96 5.51 -2.39 18.71
C ASP A 96 4.83 -3.73 18.34
N GLU A 97 3.73 -3.69 17.60
CA GLU A 97 2.95 -4.89 17.24
C GLU A 97 3.41 -5.54 15.92
N SER A 98 4.17 -4.85 15.07
CA SER A 98 4.62 -5.39 13.77
C SER A 98 5.32 -6.76 13.88
N PRO A 99 6.23 -7.01 14.85
CA PRO A 99 6.81 -8.35 15.03
C PRO A 99 5.77 -9.43 15.32
N ARG A 100 4.81 -9.15 16.22
CA ARG A 100 3.74 -10.09 16.58
C ARG A 100 2.78 -10.33 15.42
N ILE A 101 2.46 -9.30 14.64
CA ILE A 101 1.66 -9.41 13.41
C ILE A 101 2.31 -10.41 12.45
N HIS A 102 3.63 -10.27 12.20
CA HIS A 102 4.33 -11.19 11.31
C HIS A 102 4.46 -12.59 11.92
N GLU A 103 4.70 -12.71 13.22
CA GLU A 103 4.77 -14.01 13.89
C GLU A 103 3.46 -14.80 13.80
N ALA A 104 2.32 -14.11 13.87
CA ALA A 104 0.99 -14.71 13.75
C ALA A 104 0.60 -15.01 12.30
N MET A 105 1.02 -14.17 11.35
CA MET A 105 0.69 -14.31 9.92
C MET A 105 1.55 -15.36 9.21
N LEU A 106 2.84 -15.44 9.54
CA LEU A 106 3.81 -16.25 8.80
C LEU A 106 3.82 -17.70 9.32
N ASP A 107 3.17 -18.58 8.54
CA ASP A 107 3.13 -20.03 8.72
C ASP A 107 3.57 -20.69 7.39
N PRO A 108 4.50 -21.67 7.39
CA PRO A 108 5.08 -22.41 8.51
C PRO A 108 6.22 -21.67 9.27
N PRO A 109 6.67 -22.18 10.45
CA PRO A 109 7.64 -21.50 11.32
C PRO A 109 8.94 -21.05 10.66
N GLU A 110 9.36 -21.70 9.57
CA GLU A 110 10.56 -21.36 8.80
C GLU A 110 10.46 -19.97 8.17
N LEU A 111 9.25 -19.44 7.95
CA LEU A 111 9.03 -18.10 7.41
C LEU A 111 9.16 -17.01 8.48
N LYS A 112 9.12 -17.34 9.77
CA LYS A 112 9.07 -16.34 10.85
C LYS A 112 10.32 -15.49 10.93
N GLU A 113 11.48 -16.02 10.56
CA GLU A 113 12.72 -15.22 10.50
C GLU A 113 12.64 -14.09 9.46
N ALA A 114 11.79 -14.20 8.44
CA ALA A 114 11.58 -13.16 7.44
C ALA A 114 11.00 -11.87 8.04
N ALA A 115 10.38 -11.94 9.23
CA ALA A 115 9.90 -10.77 9.95
C ALA A 115 11.00 -9.71 10.17
N ILE A 116 12.26 -10.12 10.31
CA ILE A 116 13.42 -9.22 10.45
C ILE A 116 13.50 -8.23 9.29
N GLU A 117 13.22 -8.69 8.06
CA GLU A 117 13.27 -7.88 6.85
C GLU A 117 11.91 -7.27 6.49
N LEU A 118 10.80 -7.97 6.79
CA LEU A 118 9.44 -7.52 6.43
C LEU A 118 8.91 -6.41 7.34
N CYS A 119 9.21 -6.45 8.65
CA CYS A 119 8.68 -5.49 9.62
C CYS A 119 8.95 -4.03 9.21
N PRO A 120 10.18 -3.64 8.82
CA PRO A 120 10.45 -2.26 8.42
C PRO A 120 9.64 -1.80 7.21
N TYR A 121 9.40 -2.66 6.21
CA TYR A 121 8.58 -2.30 5.05
C TYR A 121 7.12 -2.10 5.43
N LEU A 122 6.55 -2.97 6.29
CA LEU A 122 5.19 -2.78 6.80
C LEU A 122 5.08 -1.48 7.59
N ILE A 123 6.04 -1.21 8.48
CA ILE A 123 6.05 0.01 9.31
C ILE A 123 6.09 1.27 8.44
N ASP A 124 6.97 1.31 7.45
CA ASP A 124 7.14 2.46 6.55
C ASP A 124 6.02 2.58 5.50
N SER A 125 5.06 1.66 5.47
CA SER A 125 3.94 1.67 4.51
C SER A 125 2.88 2.73 4.80
N PHE A 126 2.89 3.37 5.97
CA PHE A 126 1.73 4.11 6.49
C PHE A 126 2.01 5.58 6.83
N GLY A 127 3.18 6.09 6.42
CA GLY A 127 3.56 7.49 6.60
C GLY A 127 4.78 7.67 7.50
N ASN A 128 5.11 8.91 7.83
CA ASN A 128 6.24 9.22 8.69
C ASN A 128 5.81 9.73 10.07
N ARG A 129 6.23 9.02 11.12
CA ARG A 129 5.94 9.39 12.52
C ARG A 129 6.28 10.84 12.88
N VAL A 130 7.43 11.34 12.45
CA VAL A 130 7.94 12.65 12.89
C VAL A 130 7.22 13.76 12.14
N ARG A 131 7.21 13.66 10.81
CA ARG A 131 6.64 14.65 9.91
C ARG A 131 5.10 14.61 9.85
N ILE A 132 4.49 13.49 10.23
CA ILE A 132 3.04 13.26 10.15
C ILE A 132 2.57 13.48 8.70
N ASP A 133 3.31 12.86 7.77
CA ASP A 133 3.07 12.94 6.34
C ASP A 133 2.95 11.54 5.72
N TYR A 134 2.36 11.48 4.53
CA TYR A 134 2.23 10.27 3.72
C TYR A 134 2.38 10.61 2.24
N GLY A 135 2.85 9.67 1.42
CA GLY A 135 3.00 9.87 -0.02
C GLY A 135 3.46 8.59 -0.73
N THR A 136 3.79 8.71 -2.01
CA THR A 136 4.07 7.58 -2.92
C THR A 136 5.26 6.71 -2.50
N GLY A 137 6.20 7.25 -1.70
CA GLY A 137 7.26 6.45 -1.10
C GLY A 137 6.72 5.40 -0.12
N HIS A 138 5.74 5.77 0.69
CA HIS A 138 5.07 4.87 1.65
C HIS A 138 4.16 3.87 0.92
N GLU A 139 3.44 4.31 -0.11
CA GLU A 139 2.72 3.41 -1.03
C GLU A 139 3.65 2.36 -1.64
N THR A 140 4.85 2.78 -2.06
CA THR A 140 5.89 1.88 -2.58
C THR A 140 6.38 0.90 -1.52
N SER A 141 6.61 1.34 -0.28
CA SER A 141 6.98 0.47 0.85
C SER A 141 5.94 -0.64 1.08
N PHE A 142 4.64 -0.34 0.91
CA PHE A 142 3.57 -1.35 1.00
C PHE A 142 3.67 -2.41 -0.12
N ILE A 143 3.92 -1.98 -1.35
CA ILE A 143 4.16 -2.92 -2.45
C ILE A 143 5.43 -3.75 -2.24
N ILE A 144 6.48 -3.18 -1.68
CA ILE A 144 7.71 -3.92 -1.37
C ILE A 144 7.44 -4.95 -0.27
N TRP A 145 6.64 -4.62 0.74
CA TRP A 145 6.21 -5.58 1.75
C TRP A 145 5.45 -6.77 1.13
N LEU A 146 4.49 -6.50 0.24
CA LEU A 146 3.78 -7.55 -0.51
C LEU A 146 4.71 -8.35 -1.43
N CYS A 147 5.69 -7.70 -2.05
CA CYS A 147 6.71 -8.35 -2.86
C CYS A 147 7.58 -9.28 -2.01
N GLY A 148 7.95 -8.87 -0.79
CA GLY A 148 8.66 -9.69 0.18
C GLY A 148 7.87 -10.93 0.58
N LEU A 149 6.57 -10.77 0.91
CA LEU A 149 5.66 -11.88 1.17
C LEU A 149 5.54 -12.84 -0.02
N HIS A 150 5.50 -12.32 -1.24
CA HIS A 150 5.53 -13.15 -2.44
C HIS A 150 6.86 -13.91 -2.59
N LYS A 151 7.99 -13.23 -2.35
CA LYS A 151 9.33 -13.77 -2.51
C LYS A 151 9.62 -14.94 -1.57
N ILE A 152 9.08 -14.91 -0.35
CA ILE A 152 9.18 -16.02 0.60
C ILE A 152 8.15 -17.13 0.37
N GLY A 153 7.31 -17.01 -0.67
CA GLY A 153 6.30 -18.00 -1.03
C GLY A 153 5.01 -17.93 -0.20
N PHE A 154 4.84 -16.92 0.65
CA PHE A 154 3.62 -16.70 1.42
C PHE A 154 2.46 -16.29 0.50
N LEU A 155 2.67 -15.30 -0.37
CA LEU A 155 1.72 -14.98 -1.44
C LEU A 155 2.16 -15.64 -2.75
N ARG A 156 1.23 -16.20 -3.52
CA ARG A 156 1.52 -16.91 -4.79
C ARG A 156 1.02 -16.10 -5.98
N GLN A 157 1.47 -16.47 -7.18
CA GLN A 157 1.01 -15.80 -8.42
C GLN A 157 -0.51 -15.90 -8.62
N ALA A 158 -1.13 -16.98 -8.15
CA ALA A 158 -2.58 -17.14 -8.16
C ALA A 158 -3.31 -16.06 -7.34
N ASP A 159 -2.64 -15.45 -6.35
CA ASP A 159 -3.20 -14.40 -5.50
C ASP A 159 -3.09 -13.01 -6.15
N PHE A 160 -2.36 -12.82 -7.26
CA PHE A 160 -2.06 -11.49 -7.81
C PHE A 160 -3.31 -10.61 -8.06
N PRO A 161 -4.42 -11.14 -8.64
CA PRO A 161 -5.64 -10.36 -8.75
C PRO A 161 -6.20 -9.93 -7.39
N ALA A 162 -6.16 -10.79 -6.38
CA ALA A 162 -6.65 -10.51 -5.03
C ALA A 162 -5.73 -9.55 -4.26
N ILE A 163 -4.41 -9.58 -4.51
CA ILE A 163 -3.45 -8.61 -3.97
C ILE A 163 -3.86 -7.19 -4.37
N VAL A 164 -4.27 -6.97 -5.62
CA VAL A 164 -4.67 -5.63 -6.07
C VAL A 164 -6.12 -5.33 -5.69
N LEU A 165 -7.06 -6.20 -6.06
CA LEU A 165 -8.50 -5.90 -5.97
C LEU A 165 -9.06 -6.00 -4.55
N LYS A 166 -8.37 -6.71 -3.63
CA LYS A 166 -8.80 -6.87 -2.24
C LYS A 166 -7.79 -6.23 -1.28
N ILE A 167 -6.53 -6.68 -1.27
CA ILE A 167 -5.53 -6.18 -0.30
C ILE A 167 -5.21 -4.70 -0.54
N PHE A 168 -4.80 -4.34 -1.76
CA PHE A 168 -4.43 -2.96 -2.07
C PHE A 168 -5.62 -2.00 -1.97
N HIS A 169 -6.81 -2.43 -2.37
CA HIS A 169 -8.04 -1.66 -2.11
C HIS A 169 -8.28 -1.43 -0.61
N ALA A 170 -8.17 -2.47 0.23
CA ALA A 170 -8.32 -2.33 1.69
C ALA A 170 -7.23 -1.40 2.29
N TYR A 171 -6.01 -1.46 1.76
CA TYR A 171 -4.94 -0.54 2.13
C TYR A 171 -5.28 0.92 1.79
N LEU A 172 -5.81 1.19 0.59
CA LEU A 172 -6.24 2.54 0.20
C LEU A 172 -7.37 3.07 1.09
N VAL A 173 -8.35 2.22 1.44
CA VAL A 173 -9.41 2.58 2.38
C VAL A 173 -8.84 2.96 3.75
N LEU A 174 -7.90 2.17 4.27
CA LEU A 174 -7.19 2.47 5.50
C LEU A 174 -6.41 3.79 5.41
N MET A 175 -5.70 4.03 4.29
CA MET A 175 -4.92 5.26 4.07
C MET A 175 -5.78 6.50 4.00
N ARG A 176 -6.90 6.45 3.29
CA ARG A 176 -7.86 7.56 3.27
C ARG A 176 -8.39 7.87 4.68
N ARG A 177 -8.58 6.86 5.53
CA ARG A 177 -8.96 7.09 6.94
C ARG A 177 -7.83 7.74 7.74
N LEU A 178 -6.60 7.23 7.66
CA LEU A 178 -5.45 7.85 8.37
C LEU A 178 -5.25 9.31 7.93
N GLN A 179 -5.24 9.56 6.62
CA GLN A 179 -5.08 10.89 6.03
C GLN A 179 -6.15 11.86 6.56
N LYS A 180 -7.43 11.44 6.57
CA LYS A 180 -8.54 12.30 7.04
C LYS A 180 -8.57 12.47 8.56
N VAL A 181 -8.44 11.39 9.32
CA VAL A 181 -8.58 11.41 10.79
C VAL A 181 -7.39 12.12 11.43
N TYR A 182 -6.18 11.85 10.94
CA TYR A 182 -4.97 12.46 11.48
C TYR A 182 -4.43 13.62 10.67
N MET A 183 -5.13 14.06 9.63
CA MET A 183 -4.74 15.21 8.81
C MET A 183 -3.28 15.09 8.30
N LEU A 184 -2.91 13.92 7.79
CA LEU A 184 -1.54 13.68 7.31
C LEU A 184 -1.21 14.65 6.18
N GLU A 185 0.00 15.20 6.19
CA GLU A 185 0.45 16.11 5.12
C GLU A 185 0.92 15.30 3.89
N PRO A 186 0.78 15.84 2.66
CA PRO A 186 1.35 15.22 1.47
C PRO A 186 2.89 15.22 1.48
N ALA A 187 3.50 14.04 1.48
CA ALA A 187 4.95 13.87 1.48
C ALA A 187 5.49 13.96 0.04
N GLY A 188 6.26 15.01 -0.25
CA GLY A 188 6.87 15.18 -1.57
C GLY A 188 5.85 15.51 -2.68
N SER A 189 4.67 16.04 -2.32
CA SER A 189 3.72 16.57 -3.31
C SER A 189 4.38 17.68 -4.11
N HIS A 190 4.17 17.64 -5.42
CA HIS A 190 4.57 18.71 -6.33
C HIS A 190 3.40 19.67 -6.61
N GLY A 191 2.34 19.61 -5.78
CA GLY A 191 1.09 20.35 -5.95
C GLY A 191 0.50 20.09 -7.34
N VAL A 192 0.27 21.17 -8.10
CA VAL A 192 -0.27 21.11 -9.47
C VAL A 192 0.61 20.36 -10.49
N TRP A 193 1.84 20.00 -10.13
CA TRP A 193 2.75 19.22 -10.97
C TRP A 193 2.80 17.73 -10.59
N GLY A 194 2.10 17.32 -9.53
CA GLY A 194 1.91 15.92 -9.16
C GLY A 194 0.69 15.32 -9.84
N LEU A 195 0.65 13.98 -9.95
CA LEU A 195 -0.55 13.27 -10.42
C LEU A 195 -1.67 13.34 -9.37
N ASP A 196 -1.30 13.10 -8.11
CA ASP A 196 -2.14 13.14 -6.92
C ASP A 196 -1.23 13.48 -5.73
N ASP A 197 -1.82 13.97 -4.63
CA ASP A 197 -1.08 14.37 -3.44
C ASP A 197 -0.43 13.19 -2.70
N TYR A 198 -1.04 12.00 -2.77
CA TYR A 198 -0.65 10.87 -1.92
C TYR A 198 -0.29 9.61 -2.70
N GLN A 199 -1.01 9.29 -3.77
CA GLN A 199 -1.01 7.97 -4.41
C GLN A 199 -0.57 8.03 -5.88
N CYS A 200 -0.10 6.90 -6.40
CA CYS A 200 0.20 6.75 -7.83
C CYS A 200 -0.36 5.42 -8.39
N LEU A 201 -0.20 4.34 -7.64
CA LEU A 201 -0.57 3.00 -8.10
C LEU A 201 -2.08 2.73 -8.28
N PRO A 202 -3.05 3.36 -7.59
CA PRO A 202 -4.46 3.17 -7.94
C PRO A 202 -4.78 3.65 -9.36
N PHE A 203 -4.09 4.69 -9.86
CA PHE A 203 -4.25 5.12 -11.25
C PHE A 203 -3.62 4.11 -12.22
N TYR A 204 -2.45 3.57 -11.88
CA TYR A 204 -1.79 2.55 -12.71
C TYR A 204 -2.65 1.28 -12.81
N PHE A 205 -2.96 0.65 -11.68
CA PHE A 205 -3.78 -0.56 -11.65
C PHE A 205 -5.22 -0.32 -12.12
N GLY A 206 -5.83 0.79 -11.72
CA GLY A 206 -7.17 1.15 -12.13
C GLY A 206 -7.32 1.39 -13.63
N SER A 207 -6.27 1.91 -14.28
CA SER A 207 -6.26 2.04 -15.74
C SER A 207 -6.25 0.68 -16.44
N SER A 208 -5.58 -0.31 -15.85
CA SER A 208 -5.60 -1.71 -16.32
C SER A 208 -6.99 -2.34 -16.17
N GLN A 209 -7.68 -2.09 -15.06
CA GLN A 209 -9.06 -2.56 -14.86
C GLN A 209 -10.02 -2.08 -15.96
N LEU A 210 -9.78 -0.89 -16.51
CA LEU A 210 -10.61 -0.26 -17.55
C LEU A 210 -10.25 -0.71 -18.97
N VAL A 211 -9.20 -1.49 -19.17
CA VAL A 211 -8.85 -1.99 -20.52
C VAL A 211 -9.97 -2.88 -21.05
N GLY A 212 -10.48 -2.55 -22.24
CA GLY A 212 -11.58 -3.26 -22.89
C GLY A 212 -12.96 -2.67 -22.60
N GLN A 213 -13.07 -1.68 -21.70
CA GLN A 213 -14.33 -0.96 -21.46
C GLN A 213 -14.62 0.03 -22.59
N THR A 214 -15.80 -0.06 -23.19
CA THR A 214 -16.23 0.84 -24.29
C THR A 214 -17.04 2.03 -23.79
N ASN A 215 -17.66 1.92 -22.60
CA ASN A 215 -18.57 2.93 -22.07
C ASN A 215 -17.90 3.91 -21.09
N LEU A 216 -16.70 3.57 -20.61
CA LEU A 216 -15.92 4.38 -19.67
C LEU A 216 -14.63 4.85 -20.34
N ALA A 217 -14.77 5.82 -21.25
CA ALA A 217 -13.61 6.47 -21.86
C ALA A 217 -12.84 7.31 -20.83
N PRO A 218 -11.54 7.58 -21.03
CA PRO A 218 -10.74 8.34 -20.05
C PRO A 218 -11.33 9.71 -19.67
N SER A 219 -12.07 10.37 -20.57
CA SER A 219 -12.72 11.65 -20.30
C SER A 219 -13.83 11.58 -19.24
N CYS A 220 -14.32 10.38 -18.89
CA CYS A 220 -15.38 10.21 -17.89
C CYS A 220 -14.97 10.61 -16.47
N VAL A 221 -13.66 10.80 -16.22
CA VAL A 221 -13.14 11.29 -14.93
C VAL A 221 -13.60 12.71 -14.58
N HIS A 222 -14.18 13.44 -15.54
CA HIS A 222 -14.76 14.77 -15.32
C HIS A 222 -16.28 14.74 -15.09
N ASP A 223 -16.90 13.55 -15.11
CA ASP A 223 -18.34 13.38 -14.94
C ASP A 223 -18.67 12.84 -13.55
N ASP A 224 -19.15 13.72 -12.67
CA ASP A 224 -19.46 13.40 -11.26
C ASP A 224 -20.52 12.29 -11.14
N GLY A 225 -21.46 12.20 -12.08
CA GLY A 225 -22.48 11.15 -12.09
C GLY A 225 -21.87 9.77 -12.34
N THR A 226 -20.94 9.69 -13.28
CA THR A 226 -20.17 8.49 -13.62
C THR A 226 -19.29 8.07 -12.45
N LEU A 227 -18.56 9.02 -11.84
CA LEU A 227 -17.75 8.77 -10.65
C LEU A 227 -18.62 8.25 -9.51
N GLN A 228 -19.75 8.90 -9.23
CA GLN A 228 -20.67 8.48 -8.17
C GLN A 228 -21.24 7.07 -8.40
N LEU A 229 -21.49 6.69 -9.65
CA LEU A 229 -22.04 5.38 -10.00
C LEU A 229 -20.98 4.26 -10.00
N HIS A 230 -19.77 4.54 -10.46
CA HIS A 230 -18.77 3.50 -10.77
C HIS A 230 -17.53 3.49 -9.88
N HIS A 231 -17.35 4.45 -8.95
CA HIS A 231 -16.15 4.46 -8.10
C HIS A 231 -15.96 3.17 -7.30
N GLY A 232 -17.04 2.56 -6.80
CA GLY A 232 -16.97 1.29 -6.07
C GLY A 232 -16.52 0.08 -6.90
N GLU A 233 -16.41 0.21 -8.22
CA GLU A 233 -16.01 -0.87 -9.13
C GLU A 233 -14.55 -0.76 -9.61
N TYR A 234 -13.97 0.44 -9.61
CA TYR A 234 -12.68 0.72 -10.25
C TYR A 234 -11.78 1.61 -9.39
N LEU A 235 -10.55 1.16 -9.13
CA LEU A 235 -9.55 1.89 -8.34
C LEU A 235 -9.27 3.28 -8.89
N TYR A 236 -9.25 3.45 -10.22
CA TYR A 236 -8.99 4.75 -10.85
C TYR A 236 -10.10 5.75 -10.49
N LEU A 237 -11.36 5.35 -10.67
CA LEU A 237 -12.50 6.23 -10.45
C LEU A 237 -12.68 6.53 -8.95
N ASP A 238 -12.36 5.56 -8.08
CA ASP A 238 -12.33 5.76 -6.63
C ASP A 238 -11.18 6.64 -6.15
N ALA A 239 -10.08 6.75 -6.90
CA ALA A 239 -9.00 7.67 -6.57
C ALA A 239 -9.31 9.11 -7.00
N VAL A 240 -10.09 9.29 -8.06
CA VAL A 240 -10.54 10.62 -8.52
C VAL A 240 -11.62 11.21 -7.62
N LYS A 241 -12.46 10.36 -7.01
CA LYS A 241 -13.59 10.76 -6.17
C LYS A 241 -13.20 11.08 -4.73
#